data_AF-A0A7C7RVF7-F1
#
_entry.id   AF-A0A7C7RVF7-F1
#
_cell.length_a   1.000
_cell.length_b   1.000
_cell.length_c   1.000
_cell.angle_alpha   90.00
_cell.angle_beta   90.00
_cell.angle_gamma   90.00
#
_symmetry.space_group_name_H-M   'P 1'
#
loop_
_entity.id
_entity.type
_entity.pdbx_description
1 polymer ?
#
loop_
_entity_poly.entity_id
_entity_poly.type
_entity_poly.pdbx_seq_one_letter_code
_entity_poly.pdbx_strand_id
1 'polypeptide(L)'
;MVLFFLHEVALPNVEFDDSAIQWFIVLVCIFFGFVAYGMMGDQQFFNALHSLKNVSPKSKPRDIKKRFENILSFTYSSYFLPKTAKRYRVLGVLLYADYLLSIGDESSRALNIYVQAFLHSPRDSRFRKPLLSILNLGRELTQDEMDLLLLMVHQEEIHDPTLNHYLVGLFLKAGQWSGKIEPIFLSALENQSTFSDEIIRFALPIYLSHKRTDELALRFYLLALRFSVKEEDQIKN
;
A
#
# COMPACT_ATOMS: atom_id res chain seq x y z
N MET A 1 17.00 3.33 -50.80
CA MET A 1 18.25 3.80 -51.44
C MET A 1 18.07 4.28 -52.88
N VAL A 2 17.23 3.65 -53.72
CA VAL A 2 17.03 4.10 -55.12
C VAL A 2 16.35 5.48 -55.23
N LEU A 3 15.44 5.84 -54.31
CA LEU A 3 14.80 7.16 -54.32
C LEU A 3 15.76 8.33 -54.01
N PHE A 4 16.79 8.08 -53.19
CA PHE A 4 17.76 9.12 -52.78
C PHE A 4 18.69 9.48 -53.95
N PHE A 5 19.09 8.47 -54.73
CA PHE A 5 19.97 8.63 -55.89
C PHE A 5 19.29 9.36 -57.07
N LEU A 6 17.99 9.16 -57.26
CA LEU A 6 17.20 9.87 -58.28
C LEU A 6 16.99 11.35 -57.94
N HIS A 7 16.93 11.67 -56.65
CA HIS A 7 16.80 13.04 -56.18
C HIS A 7 18.10 13.85 -56.41
N GLU A 8 19.26 13.24 -56.18
CA GLU A 8 20.57 13.93 -56.21
C GLU A 8 21.04 14.27 -57.64
N VAL A 9 20.61 13.50 -58.64
CA VAL A 9 20.98 13.70 -60.06
C VAL A 9 20.05 14.69 -60.79
N ALA A 10 18.83 14.89 -60.30
CA ALA A 10 17.82 15.71 -61.01
C ALA A 10 17.90 17.22 -60.70
N LEU A 11 18.48 17.64 -59.56
CA LEU A 11 18.53 19.03 -59.12
C LEU A 11 19.84 19.34 -58.36
N PRO A 12 20.95 19.64 -59.04
CA PRO A 12 22.15 20.08 -58.36
C PRO A 12 21.92 21.50 -57.81
N ASN A 13 22.19 21.69 -56.51
CA ASN A 13 22.06 22.96 -55.76
C ASN A 13 20.68 23.35 -55.21
N VAL A 14 19.78 22.40 -54.93
CA VAL A 14 18.66 22.68 -54.02
C VAL A 14 18.98 22.05 -52.67
N GLU A 15 19.40 22.87 -51.70
CA GLU A 15 19.39 22.46 -50.28
C GLU A 15 17.93 22.31 -49.87
N PHE A 16 17.41 21.08 -49.91
CA PHE A 16 16.13 20.79 -49.31
C PHE A 16 16.28 20.85 -47.79
N ASP A 17 15.51 21.71 -47.15
CA ASP A 17 15.42 21.78 -45.70
C ASP A 17 14.69 20.54 -45.17
N ASP A 18 15.42 19.42 -45.10
CA ASP A 18 14.98 18.12 -44.61
C ASP A 18 14.59 18.15 -43.13
N SER A 19 14.82 19.27 -42.43
CA SER A 19 14.38 19.44 -41.04
C SER A 19 12.86 19.31 -40.92
N ALA A 20 12.09 19.85 -41.89
CA ALA A 20 10.63 19.77 -41.86
C ALA A 20 10.14 18.32 -41.97
N ILE A 21 10.77 17.52 -42.84
CA ILE A 21 10.45 16.10 -43.02
C ILE A 21 10.89 15.29 -41.77
N GLN A 22 12.05 15.58 -41.21
CA GLN A 22 12.53 14.93 -39.97
C GLN A 22 11.60 15.22 -38.79
N TRP A 23 11.21 16.48 -38.57
CA TRP A 23 10.26 16.86 -37.52
C TRP A 23 8.89 16.22 -37.74
N PHE A 24 8.44 16.09 -38.99
CA PHE A 24 7.20 15.39 -39.33
C PHE A 24 7.29 13.88 -38.98
N ILE A 25 8.38 13.20 -39.34
CA ILE A 25 8.59 11.78 -39.00
C ILE A 25 8.64 11.60 -37.48
N VAL A 26 9.36 12.46 -36.75
CA VAL A 26 9.40 12.44 -35.28
C VAL A 26 8.00 12.60 -34.69
N LEU A 27 7.20 13.54 -35.21
CA LEU A 27 5.82 13.75 -34.77
C LEU A 27 4.96 12.51 -35.02
N VAL A 28 5.04 11.90 -36.20
CA VAL A 28 4.31 10.66 -36.53
C VAL A 28 4.75 9.50 -35.62
N CYS A 29 6.05 9.33 -35.38
CA CYS A 29 6.57 8.31 -34.48
C CYS A 29 6.11 8.52 -33.04
N ILE A 30 6.09 9.77 -32.54
CA ILE A 30 5.56 10.08 -31.21
C ILE A 30 4.05 9.79 -31.16
N PHE A 31 3.31 10.21 -32.19
CA PHE A 31 1.86 10.01 -32.24
C PHE A 31 1.49 8.52 -32.23
N PHE A 32 2.08 7.71 -33.10
CA PHE A 32 1.78 6.27 -33.14
C PHE A 32 2.39 5.52 -31.95
N GLY A 33 3.62 5.87 -31.56
CA GLY A 33 4.34 5.21 -30.48
C GLY A 33 3.75 5.45 -29.09
N PHE A 34 3.20 6.64 -28.83
CA PHE A 34 2.65 6.99 -27.52
C PHE A 34 1.13 7.10 -27.51
N VAL A 35 0.52 7.78 -28.48
CA VAL A 35 -0.92 8.08 -28.45
C VAL A 35 -1.73 6.89 -28.93
N ALA A 36 -1.48 6.40 -30.14
CA ALA A 36 -2.24 5.28 -30.70
C ALA A 36 -2.03 3.99 -29.89
N TYR A 37 -0.78 3.71 -29.51
CA TYR A 37 -0.45 2.56 -28.67
C TYR A 37 -1.10 2.66 -27.27
N GLY A 38 -1.14 3.88 -26.69
CA GLY A 38 -1.84 4.15 -25.44
C GLY A 38 -3.34 3.89 -25.50
N MET A 39 -4.00 4.38 -26.56
CA MET A 39 -5.44 4.16 -26.78
C MET A 39 -5.80 2.68 -26.95
N MET A 40 -4.95 1.91 -27.64
CA MET A 40 -5.14 0.46 -27.74
C MET A 40 -5.04 -0.23 -26.37
N GLY A 41 -4.10 0.22 -25.53
CA GLY A 41 -3.98 -0.23 -24.14
C GLY A 41 -5.24 0.03 -23.33
N ASP A 42 -5.74 1.26 -23.38
CA ASP A 42 -6.97 1.68 -22.70
C ASP A 42 -8.16 0.80 -23.11
N GLN A 43 -8.36 0.61 -24.41
CA GLN A 43 -9.45 -0.21 -24.94
C GLN A 43 -9.35 -1.67 -24.49
N GLN A 44 -8.16 -2.27 -24.56
CA GLN A 44 -7.95 -3.65 -24.12
C GLN A 44 -8.22 -3.82 -22.62
N PHE A 45 -7.80 -2.85 -21.81
CA PHE A 45 -8.03 -2.87 -20.37
C PHE A 45 -9.53 -2.83 -20.03
N PHE A 46 -10.29 -1.90 -20.62
CA PHE A 46 -11.72 -1.81 -20.37
C PHE A 46 -12.51 -2.99 -20.94
N ASN A 47 -12.09 -3.54 -22.09
CA ASN A 47 -12.68 -4.77 -22.63
C ASN A 47 -12.46 -5.96 -21.69
N ALA A 48 -11.27 -6.10 -21.11
CA ALA A 48 -10.97 -7.15 -20.14
C ALA A 48 -11.80 -6.99 -18.86
N LEU A 49 -11.94 -5.75 -18.36
CA LEU A 49 -12.83 -5.45 -17.23
C LEU A 49 -14.30 -5.75 -17.54
N HIS A 50 -14.78 -5.38 -18.73
CA HIS A 50 -16.16 -5.65 -19.13
C HIS A 50 -16.42 -7.16 -19.24
N SER A 51 -15.46 -7.92 -19.76
CA SER A 51 -15.50 -9.38 -19.81
C SER A 51 -15.61 -10.03 -18.42
N LEU A 52 -15.19 -9.36 -17.34
CA LEU A 52 -15.39 -9.86 -15.97
C LEU A 52 -16.84 -9.76 -15.50
N LYS A 53 -17.62 -8.79 -15.99
CA LYS A 53 -19.05 -8.65 -15.66
C LYS A 53 -19.90 -9.76 -16.29
N ASN A 54 -19.47 -10.27 -17.43
CA ASN A 54 -20.18 -11.29 -18.21
C ASN A 54 -19.74 -12.73 -17.85
N VAL A 55 -19.11 -12.91 -16.69
CA VAL A 55 -18.65 -14.23 -16.25
C VAL A 55 -19.85 -15.08 -15.83
N SER A 56 -19.93 -16.30 -16.36
CA SER A 56 -20.99 -17.25 -16.03
C SER A 56 -20.99 -17.56 -14.53
N PRO A 57 -22.17 -17.70 -13.87
CA PRO A 57 -22.26 -18.17 -12.49
C PRO A 57 -21.60 -19.52 -12.23
N LYS A 58 -21.37 -20.33 -13.28
CA LYS A 58 -20.71 -21.64 -13.20
C LYS A 58 -19.18 -21.57 -13.28
N SER A 59 -18.61 -20.40 -13.52
CA SER A 59 -17.16 -20.23 -13.64
C SER A 59 -16.47 -20.48 -12.31
N LYS A 60 -15.35 -21.20 -12.34
CA LYS A 60 -14.59 -21.52 -11.12
C LYS A 60 -13.94 -20.25 -10.58
N PRO A 61 -13.96 -20.01 -9.25
CA PRO A 61 -13.32 -18.82 -8.66
C PRO A 61 -11.85 -18.65 -9.06
N ARG A 62 -11.13 -19.76 -9.24
CA ARG A 62 -9.73 -19.76 -9.68
C ARG A 62 -9.52 -19.11 -11.04
N ASP A 63 -10.44 -19.32 -11.98
CA ASP A 63 -10.34 -18.78 -13.34
C ASP A 63 -10.61 -17.27 -13.33
N ILE A 64 -11.53 -16.82 -12.48
CA ILE A 64 -11.87 -15.40 -12.29
C ILE A 64 -10.69 -14.66 -11.64
N LYS A 65 -10.10 -15.24 -10.58
CA LYS A 65 -8.88 -14.72 -9.95
C LYS A 65 -7.75 -14.53 -10.96
N LYS A 66 -7.50 -15.54 -11.81
CA LYS A 66 -6.48 -15.46 -12.86
C LYS A 66 -6.74 -14.33 -13.86
N ARG A 67 -8.00 -14.06 -14.20
CA ARG A 67 -8.37 -12.93 -15.07
C ARG A 67 -8.06 -11.58 -14.40
N PHE A 68 -8.36 -11.42 -13.12
CA PHE A 68 -7.96 -10.22 -12.37
C PHE A 68 -6.45 -10.06 -12.29
N GLU A 69 -5.71 -11.14 -12.00
CA GLU A 69 -4.24 -11.14 -11.97
C GLU A 69 -3.66 -10.71 -13.32
N ASN A 70 -4.22 -11.19 -14.44
CA ASN A 70 -3.81 -10.79 -15.79
C ASN A 70 -4.12 -9.32 -16.10
N ILE A 71 -5.25 -8.79 -15.63
CA ILE A 71 -5.58 -7.37 -15.80
C ILE A 71 -4.58 -6.50 -15.03
N LEU A 72 -4.26 -6.89 -13.79
CA LEU A 72 -3.27 -6.18 -12.98
C LEU A 72 -1.87 -6.24 -13.61
N SER A 73 -1.43 -7.40 -14.09
CA SER A 73 -0.13 -7.51 -14.77
C SER A 73 -0.09 -6.68 -16.06
N PHE A 74 -1.19 -6.61 -16.80
CA PHE A 74 -1.30 -5.79 -18.00
C PHE A 74 -1.05 -4.30 -17.71
N THR A 75 -1.48 -3.79 -16.55
CA THR A 75 -1.24 -2.37 -16.19
C THR A 75 0.23 -1.99 -16.05
N TYR A 76 1.15 -2.96 -15.93
CA TYR A 76 2.61 -2.72 -15.90
C TYR A 76 3.26 -2.72 -17.30
N SER A 77 2.49 -3.00 -18.35
CA SER A 77 3.01 -2.99 -19.71
C SER A 77 3.30 -1.57 -20.22
N SER A 78 4.13 -1.47 -21.26
CA SER A 78 4.46 -0.22 -21.95
C SER A 78 3.30 0.42 -22.70
N TYR A 79 2.13 -0.24 -22.74
CA TYR A 79 0.91 0.32 -23.30
C TYR A 79 0.41 1.54 -22.53
N PHE A 80 0.82 1.73 -21.27
CA PHE A 80 0.26 2.78 -20.43
C PHE A 80 1.29 3.83 -20.04
N LEU A 81 0.89 5.10 -20.13
CA LEU A 81 1.63 6.18 -19.47
C LEU A 81 1.62 5.95 -17.95
N PRO A 82 2.70 6.29 -17.21
CA PRO A 82 2.82 5.97 -15.79
C PRO A 82 1.64 6.42 -14.91
N LYS A 83 1.05 7.60 -15.22
CA LYS A 83 -0.12 8.12 -14.49
C LYS A 83 -1.38 7.29 -14.78
N THR A 84 -1.60 6.91 -16.05
CA THR A 84 -2.75 6.10 -16.47
C THR A 84 -2.64 4.68 -15.92
N ALA A 85 -1.47 4.05 -16.07
CA ALA A 85 -1.13 2.76 -15.49
C ALA A 85 -1.48 2.70 -14.00
N LYS A 86 -1.04 3.72 -13.23
CA LYS A 86 -1.33 3.81 -11.80
C LYS A 86 -2.82 3.86 -11.51
N ARG A 87 -3.60 4.68 -12.24
CA ARG A 87 -5.05 4.79 -12.05
C ARG A 87 -5.77 3.47 -12.33
N TYR A 88 -5.42 2.80 -13.42
CA TYR A 88 -6.02 1.52 -13.79
C TYR A 88 -5.66 0.39 -12.84
N ARG A 89 -4.42 0.38 -12.34
CA ARG A 89 -4.00 -0.57 -11.31
C ARG A 89 -4.82 -0.39 -10.03
N VAL A 90 -5.02 0.85 -9.57
CA VAL A 90 -5.86 1.14 -8.40
C VAL A 90 -7.28 0.63 -8.64
N LEU A 91 -7.88 0.94 -9.79
CA LEU A 91 -9.22 0.46 -10.14
C LEU A 91 -9.29 -1.08 -10.16
N GLY A 92 -8.31 -1.73 -10.79
CA GLY A 92 -8.24 -3.19 -10.86
C GLY A 92 -8.10 -3.84 -9.48
N VAL A 93 -7.29 -3.25 -8.59
CA VAL A 93 -7.12 -3.71 -7.20
C VAL A 93 -8.43 -3.61 -6.44
N LEU A 94 -9.13 -2.47 -6.52
CA LEU A 94 -10.41 -2.28 -5.82
C LEU A 94 -11.47 -3.27 -6.30
N LEU A 95 -11.62 -3.45 -7.61
CA LEU A 95 -12.56 -4.42 -8.17
C LEU A 95 -12.20 -5.87 -7.82
N TYR A 96 -10.91 -6.19 -7.77
CA TYR A 96 -10.48 -7.53 -7.37
C TYR A 96 -10.74 -7.77 -5.89
N ALA A 97 -10.46 -6.79 -5.04
CA ALA A 97 -10.77 -6.85 -3.61
C ALA A 97 -12.28 -7.03 -3.37
N ASP A 98 -13.12 -6.29 -4.08
CA ASP A 98 -14.59 -6.46 -4.01
C ASP A 98 -15.03 -7.88 -4.42
N TYR A 99 -14.43 -8.44 -5.48
CA TYR A 99 -14.69 -9.82 -5.88
C TYR A 99 -14.26 -10.83 -4.80
N LEU A 100 -13.05 -10.70 -4.27
CA LEU A 100 -12.54 -11.59 -3.21
C LEU A 100 -13.42 -11.53 -1.95
N LEU A 101 -13.89 -10.32 -1.60
CA LEU A 101 -14.82 -10.12 -0.50
C LEU A 101 -16.14 -10.86 -0.75
N SER A 102 -16.69 -10.77 -1.96
CA SER A 102 -17.96 -11.42 -2.33
C SER A 102 -17.92 -12.95 -2.25
N ILE A 103 -16.75 -13.56 -2.43
CA ILE A 103 -16.58 -15.01 -2.33
C ILE A 103 -16.03 -15.44 -0.96
N GLY A 104 -15.81 -14.49 -0.04
CA GLY A 104 -15.26 -14.74 1.29
C GLY A 104 -13.84 -15.33 1.28
N ASP A 105 -12.99 -14.90 0.35
CA ASP A 105 -11.61 -15.40 0.29
C ASP A 105 -10.73 -14.70 1.33
N GLU A 106 -10.26 -15.47 2.32
CA GLU A 106 -9.37 -15.05 3.40
C GLU A 106 -7.94 -15.61 3.25
N SER A 107 -7.56 -16.10 2.06
CA SER A 107 -6.21 -16.63 1.82
C SER A 107 -5.12 -15.55 1.93
N SER A 108 -3.88 -15.96 2.19
CA SER A 108 -2.72 -15.05 2.22
C SER A 108 -2.51 -14.27 0.92
N ARG A 109 -2.99 -14.79 -0.22
CA ARG A 109 -2.95 -14.06 -1.50
C ARG A 109 -4.02 -12.95 -1.55
N ALA A 110 -5.19 -13.19 -0.97
CA ALA A 110 -6.25 -12.19 -0.86
C ALA A 110 -5.84 -11.06 0.10
N LEU A 111 -5.10 -11.38 1.17
CA LEU A 111 -4.53 -10.40 2.10
C LEU A 111 -3.80 -9.28 1.37
N ASN A 112 -2.84 -9.61 0.49
CA ASN A 112 -2.07 -8.61 -0.25
C ASN A 112 -2.95 -7.68 -1.11
N ILE A 113 -4.06 -8.18 -1.65
CA ILE A 113 -5.00 -7.37 -2.45
C ILE A 113 -5.84 -6.47 -1.55
N TYR A 114 -6.34 -6.98 -0.41
CA TYR A 114 -7.05 -6.17 0.57
C TYR A 114 -6.18 -5.07 1.15
N VAL A 115 -4.89 -5.35 1.42
CA VAL A 115 -3.93 -4.34 1.88
C VAL A 115 -3.77 -3.23 0.85
N GLN A 116 -3.55 -3.58 -0.42
CA GLN A 116 -3.44 -2.57 -1.48
C GLN A 116 -4.73 -1.76 -1.63
N ALA A 117 -5.90 -2.41 -1.57
CA ALA A 117 -7.19 -1.74 -1.63
C ALA A 117 -7.37 -0.76 -0.45
N PHE A 118 -7.04 -1.20 0.76
CA PHE A 118 -7.08 -0.38 1.96
C PHE A 118 -6.14 0.82 1.88
N LEU A 119 -4.88 0.64 1.46
CA LEU A 119 -3.92 1.74 1.30
C LEU A 119 -4.38 2.79 0.29
N HIS A 120 -5.15 2.38 -0.73
CA HIS A 120 -5.73 3.29 -1.71
C HIS A 120 -7.03 3.94 -1.23
N SER A 121 -7.78 3.30 -0.34
CA SER A 121 -9.03 3.83 0.23
C SER A 121 -9.15 3.54 1.73
N PRO A 122 -8.32 4.18 2.58
CA PRO A 122 -8.28 3.95 4.03
C PRO A 122 -9.61 4.05 4.79
N ARG A 123 -10.46 4.96 4.31
CA ARG A 123 -11.77 5.23 4.92
C ARG A 123 -12.84 4.24 4.48
N ASP A 124 -12.56 3.39 3.50
CA ASP A 124 -13.47 2.34 3.08
C ASP A 124 -13.42 1.17 4.07
N SER A 125 -14.41 1.13 4.95
CA SER A 125 -14.51 0.14 6.02
C SER A 125 -14.70 -1.29 5.51
N ARG A 126 -15.04 -1.50 4.23
CA ARG A 126 -15.34 -2.83 3.66
C ARG A 126 -14.14 -3.77 3.74
N PHE A 127 -12.92 -3.24 3.56
CA PHE A 127 -11.69 -4.03 3.59
C PHE A 127 -11.12 -4.21 4.99
N ARG A 128 -11.57 -3.41 5.97
CA ARG A 128 -11.05 -3.44 7.34
C ARG A 128 -11.37 -4.74 8.05
N LYS A 129 -12.64 -5.19 7.99
CA LYS A 129 -13.08 -6.41 8.68
C LYS A 129 -12.34 -7.67 8.20
N PRO A 130 -12.20 -7.92 6.88
CA PRO A 130 -11.39 -9.03 6.38
C PRO A 130 -9.92 -8.95 6.80
N LEU A 131 -9.31 -7.75 6.75
CA LEU A 131 -7.93 -7.56 7.19
C LEU A 131 -7.76 -7.91 8.67
N LEU A 132 -8.63 -7.40 9.54
CA LEU A 132 -8.60 -7.74 10.97
C LEU A 132 -8.86 -9.23 11.20
N SER A 133 -9.78 -9.85 10.46
CA SER A 133 -10.05 -11.30 10.55
C SER A 133 -8.77 -12.11 10.28
N ILE A 134 -8.11 -11.85 9.15
CA ILE A 134 -6.89 -12.57 8.72
C ILE A 134 -5.70 -12.30 9.65
N LEU A 135 -5.59 -11.08 10.18
CA LEU A 135 -4.50 -10.68 11.07
C LEU A 135 -4.73 -11.17 12.50
N ASN A 136 -5.97 -11.30 12.96
CA ASN A 136 -6.31 -11.84 14.27
C ASN A 136 -6.37 -13.38 14.32
N LEU A 137 -5.87 -14.11 13.31
CA LEU A 137 -5.85 -15.58 13.29
C LEU A 137 -4.95 -16.25 14.35
N GLY A 138 -4.48 -15.51 15.36
CA GLY A 138 -3.67 -16.04 16.47
C GLY A 138 -2.28 -16.52 16.06
N ARG A 139 -1.87 -16.27 14.82
CA ARG A 139 -0.50 -16.50 14.34
C ARG A 139 0.41 -15.35 14.75
N GLU A 140 1.70 -15.61 14.79
CA GLU A 140 2.69 -14.54 14.88
C GLU A 140 2.61 -13.69 13.61
N LEU A 141 2.47 -12.38 13.81
CA LEU A 141 2.41 -11.41 12.74
C LEU A 141 3.83 -11.02 12.34
N THR A 142 4.02 -10.87 11.02
CA THR A 142 5.25 -10.29 10.49
C THR A 142 5.29 -8.79 10.80
N GLN A 143 6.48 -8.19 10.75
CA GLN A 143 6.63 -6.75 10.99
C GLN A 143 5.77 -5.91 10.04
N ASP A 144 5.67 -6.30 8.77
CA ASP A 144 4.84 -5.61 7.76
C ASP A 144 3.34 -5.65 8.13
N GLU A 145 2.89 -6.79 8.67
CA GLU A 145 1.51 -6.97 9.13
C GLU A 145 1.21 -6.17 10.41
N MET A 146 2.19 -6.08 11.31
CA MET A 146 2.11 -5.23 12.50
C MET A 146 2.03 -3.74 12.14
N ASP A 147 2.88 -3.29 11.20
CA ASP A 147 2.88 -1.92 10.70
C ASP A 147 1.58 -1.57 9.97
N LEU A 148 1.00 -2.53 9.25
CA LEU A 148 -0.31 -2.38 8.64
C LEU A 148 -1.40 -2.19 9.70
N LEU A 149 -1.41 -2.99 10.77
CA LEU A 149 -2.40 -2.81 11.84
C LEU A 149 -2.27 -1.43 12.50
N LEU A 150 -1.04 -0.97 12.73
CA LEU A 150 -0.81 0.39 13.20
C LEU A 150 -1.41 1.42 12.25
N LEU A 151 -1.13 1.30 10.95
CA LEU A 151 -1.66 2.22 9.96
C LEU A 151 -3.20 2.22 9.97
N MET A 152 -3.82 1.04 10.09
CA MET A 152 -5.27 0.91 10.17
C MET A 152 -5.83 1.72 11.35
N VAL A 153 -5.27 1.54 12.55
CA VAL A 153 -5.69 2.28 13.76
C VAL A 153 -5.50 3.79 13.63
N HIS A 154 -4.38 4.24 13.08
CA HIS A 154 -4.13 5.68 12.91
C HIS A 154 -5.08 6.33 11.90
N GLN A 155 -5.67 5.54 11.00
CA GLN A 155 -6.64 6.02 10.01
C GLN A 155 -8.09 5.90 10.51
N GLU A 156 -8.34 5.36 11.70
CA GLU A 156 -9.67 5.30 12.29
C GLU A 156 -10.07 6.66 12.89
N GLU A 157 -11.25 7.16 12.48
CA GLU A 157 -11.88 8.32 13.12
C GLU A 157 -12.43 7.99 14.52
N ILE A 158 -12.72 6.70 14.77
CA ILE A 158 -13.19 6.19 16.06
C ILE A 158 -12.13 5.23 16.58
N HIS A 159 -11.43 5.63 17.63
CA HIS A 159 -10.42 4.80 18.29
C HIS A 159 -11.10 3.63 19.01
N ASP A 160 -10.92 2.39 18.51
CA ASP A 160 -11.38 1.18 19.20
C ASP A 160 -10.42 0.85 20.38
N PRO A 161 -10.86 0.96 21.65
CA PRO A 161 -10.02 0.66 22.79
C PRO A 161 -9.57 -0.81 22.84
N THR A 162 -10.36 -1.73 22.28
CA THR A 162 -10.05 -3.16 22.23
C THR A 162 -8.87 -3.43 21.30
N LEU A 163 -8.86 -2.79 20.14
CA LEU A 163 -7.80 -2.90 19.16
C LEU A 163 -6.51 -2.24 19.66
N ASN A 164 -6.61 -1.08 20.32
CA ASN A 164 -5.46 -0.45 20.98
C ASN A 164 -4.85 -1.38 22.03
N HIS A 165 -5.67 -1.98 22.89
CA HIS A 165 -5.21 -2.93 23.89
C HIS A 165 -4.52 -4.15 23.27
N TYR A 166 -5.09 -4.70 22.20
CA TYR A 166 -4.48 -5.80 21.45
C TYR A 166 -3.11 -5.42 20.86
N LEU A 167 -3.00 -4.24 20.24
CA LEU A 167 -1.74 -3.77 19.66
C LEU A 167 -0.65 -3.52 20.70
N VAL A 168 -1.02 -2.98 21.86
CA VAL A 168 -0.07 -2.79 22.97
C VAL A 168 0.54 -4.13 23.34
N GLY A 169 -0.28 -5.13 23.66
CA GLY A 169 0.20 -6.46 24.03
C GLY A 169 1.03 -7.12 22.92
N LEU A 170 0.63 -6.93 21.66
CA LEU A 170 1.32 -7.49 20.51
C LEU A 170 2.74 -6.89 20.33
N PHE A 171 2.88 -5.56 20.40
CA PHE A 171 4.17 -4.89 20.25
C PHE A 171 5.11 -5.12 21.44
N LEU A 172 4.56 -5.18 22.66
CA LEU A 172 5.34 -5.54 23.85
C LEU A 172 5.87 -6.97 23.77
N LYS A 173 5.01 -7.93 23.40
CA LYS A 173 5.42 -9.34 23.22
C LYS A 173 6.48 -9.50 22.13
N ALA A 174 6.36 -8.73 21.04
CA ALA A 174 7.35 -8.73 19.97
C ALA A 174 8.67 -8.01 20.34
N GLY A 175 8.67 -7.21 21.43
CA GLY A 175 9.80 -6.38 21.80
C GLY A 175 10.16 -5.33 20.76
N GLN A 176 9.20 -4.92 19.93
CA GLN A 176 9.44 -4.02 18.80
C GLN A 176 9.02 -2.58 19.14
N TRP A 177 9.94 -1.65 18.91
CA TRP A 177 9.66 -0.22 19.01
C TRP A 177 9.44 0.39 17.63
N SER A 178 8.41 1.22 17.51
CA SER A 178 8.14 2.02 16.31
C SER A 178 7.65 3.39 16.75
N GLY A 179 8.13 4.48 16.15
CA GLY A 179 7.59 5.81 16.48
C GLY A 179 6.07 5.93 16.28
N LYS A 180 5.48 5.02 15.48
CA LYS A 180 4.03 4.92 15.29
C LYS A 180 3.29 4.25 16.45
N ILE A 181 3.93 3.42 17.29
CA ILE A 181 3.27 2.82 18.47
C ILE A 181 3.22 3.79 19.66
N GLU A 182 4.11 4.79 19.68
CA GLU A 182 4.24 5.74 20.80
C GLU A 182 2.91 6.41 21.21
N PRO A 183 2.07 6.93 20.30
CA PRO A 183 0.77 7.48 20.68
C PRO A 183 -0.17 6.46 21.33
N ILE A 184 -0.10 5.19 20.90
CA ILE A 184 -0.93 4.10 21.44
C ILE A 184 -0.45 3.74 22.85
N PHE A 185 0.87 3.68 23.08
CA PHE A 185 1.44 3.48 24.42
C PHE A 185 1.09 4.63 25.37
N LEU A 186 1.21 5.87 24.92
CA LEU A 186 0.82 7.04 25.71
C LEU A 186 -0.67 6.98 26.09
N SER A 187 -1.54 6.67 25.14
CA SER A 187 -2.97 6.50 25.40
C SER A 187 -3.25 5.37 26.41
N ALA A 188 -2.52 4.25 26.31
CA ALA A 188 -2.66 3.15 27.25
C ALA A 188 -2.21 3.54 28.68
N LEU A 189 -1.12 4.31 28.81
CA LEU A 189 -0.65 4.83 30.09
C LEU A 189 -1.62 5.84 30.72
N GLU A 190 -2.21 6.70 29.90
CA GLU A 190 -3.22 7.68 30.36
C GLU A 190 -4.47 7.01 30.92
N ASN A 191 -4.89 5.94 30.27
CA ASN A 191 -6.04 5.13 30.67
C ASN A 191 -5.71 4.11 31.76
N GLN A 192 -4.48 4.12 32.31
CA GLN A 192 -4.01 3.15 33.33
C GLN A 192 -4.28 1.70 32.93
N SER A 193 -3.94 1.37 31.67
CA SER A 193 -4.11 0.02 31.13
C SER A 193 -3.34 -1.03 31.96
N THR A 194 -3.77 -2.28 31.90
CA THR A 194 -3.06 -3.41 32.55
C THR A 194 -1.62 -3.58 32.05
N PHE A 195 -1.29 -3.04 30.87
CA PHE A 195 0.05 -3.06 30.31
C PHE A 195 0.96 -1.91 30.79
N SER A 196 0.47 -1.00 31.64
CA SER A 196 1.21 0.24 31.98
C SER A 196 2.62 -0.03 32.51
N ASP A 197 2.78 -0.98 33.44
CA ASP A 197 4.09 -1.35 33.98
C ASP A 197 5.02 -1.95 32.91
N GLU A 198 4.48 -2.78 32.02
CA GLU A 198 5.22 -3.43 30.95
C GLU A 198 5.65 -2.43 29.87
N ILE A 199 4.77 -1.49 29.51
CA ILE A 199 5.09 -0.36 28.63
C ILE A 199 6.26 0.45 29.19
N ILE A 200 6.24 0.77 30.49
CA ILE A 200 7.30 1.58 31.09
C ILE A 200 8.62 0.82 31.07
N ARG A 201 8.64 -0.44 31.49
CA ARG A 201 9.86 -1.28 31.46
C ARG A 201 10.42 -1.41 30.06
N PHE A 202 9.56 -1.55 29.06
CA PHE A 202 9.97 -1.70 27.67
C PHE A 202 10.46 -0.38 27.05
N ALA A 203 9.69 0.69 27.19
CA ALA A 203 9.93 1.94 26.46
C ALA A 203 10.92 2.86 27.18
N LEU A 204 10.93 2.94 28.51
CA LEU A 204 11.77 3.88 29.26
C LEU A 204 13.27 3.80 28.89
N PRO A 205 13.90 2.61 28.78
CA PRO A 205 15.30 2.50 28.35
C PRO A 205 15.52 3.05 26.93
N ILE A 206 14.53 2.91 26.05
CA ILE A 206 14.58 3.41 24.67
C ILE A 206 14.55 4.95 24.68
N TYR A 207 13.65 5.56 25.44
CA TYR A 207 13.59 7.02 25.59
C TYR A 207 14.90 7.60 26.16
N LEU A 208 15.45 6.97 27.20
CA LEU A 208 16.68 7.42 27.86
C LEU A 208 17.92 7.24 26.98
N SER A 209 18.06 6.10 26.30
CA SER A 209 19.19 5.84 25.39
C SER A 209 19.26 6.86 24.24
N HIS A 210 18.10 7.29 23.73
CA HIS A 210 18.00 8.29 22.69
C HIS A 210 18.00 9.74 23.22
N LYS A 211 18.06 9.94 24.54
CA LYS A 211 18.03 11.27 25.19
C LYS A 211 16.90 12.16 24.68
N ARG A 212 15.71 11.58 24.47
CA ARG A 212 14.57 12.30 23.89
C ARG A 212 14.06 13.37 24.84
N THR A 213 13.78 14.55 24.28
CA THR A 213 13.30 15.74 25.03
C THR A 213 12.13 16.43 24.33
N ASP A 214 11.56 15.78 23.31
CA ASP A 214 10.38 16.27 22.62
C ASP A 214 9.10 16.13 23.46
N GLU A 215 8.02 16.78 23.03
CA GLU A 215 6.75 16.85 23.77
C GLU A 215 6.18 15.47 24.14
N LEU A 216 6.27 14.50 23.23
CA LEU A 216 5.78 13.13 23.47
C LEU A 216 6.63 12.42 24.53
N ALA A 217 7.96 12.61 24.49
CA ALA A 217 8.87 12.09 25.50
C ALA A 217 8.63 12.70 26.89
N LEU A 218 8.44 14.02 26.97
CA LEU A 218 8.11 14.69 28.23
C LEU A 218 6.78 14.17 28.80
N ARG A 219 5.76 13.99 27.95
CA ARG A 219 4.48 13.40 28.34
C ARG A 219 4.65 11.96 28.82
N PHE A 220 5.45 11.15 28.12
CA PHE A 220 5.79 9.80 28.54
C PHE A 220 6.43 9.80 29.93
N TYR A 221 7.45 10.61 30.17
CA TYR A 221 8.13 10.68 31.47
C TYR A 221 7.16 11.08 32.60
N LEU A 222 6.31 12.10 32.37
CA LEU A 222 5.31 12.52 33.35
C LEU A 222 4.30 11.40 33.67
N LEU A 223 3.91 10.61 32.69
CA LEU A 223 3.04 9.45 32.90
C LEU A 223 3.78 8.33 33.63
N ALA A 224 5.03 8.06 33.26
CA ALA A 224 5.85 7.02 33.87
C ALA A 224 6.07 7.25 35.38
N LEU A 225 6.17 8.51 35.83
CA LEU A 225 6.29 8.86 37.25
C LEU A 225 5.10 8.35 38.10
N ARG A 226 3.93 8.14 37.50
CA ARG A 226 2.74 7.64 38.19
C ARG A 226 2.82 6.15 38.51
N PHE A 227 3.76 5.45 37.91
CA PHE A 227 3.94 4.02 38.07
C PHE A 227 5.31 3.78 38.69
N SER A 228 5.31 2.99 39.77
CA SER A 228 6.54 2.64 40.45
C SER A 228 7.39 1.77 39.54
N VAL A 229 8.51 2.30 39.04
CA VAL A 229 9.63 1.45 38.65
C VAL A 229 10.08 0.76 39.94
N LYS A 230 9.66 -0.49 40.16
CA LYS A 230 10.16 -1.32 41.26
C LYS A 230 11.62 -1.68 41.01
N GLU A 231 12.52 -0.71 41.16
CA GLU A 231 13.98 -0.92 41.18
C GLU A 231 14.63 -0.20 42.37
N GLU A 232 13.90 0.01 43.48
CA GLU A 232 14.52 0.46 44.74
C GLU A 232 14.95 -0.69 45.68
N ASP A 233 14.59 -1.95 45.39
CA ASP A 233 14.91 -3.08 46.28
C ASP A 233 16.15 -3.89 45.89
N GLN A 234 16.96 -3.47 44.90
CA GLN A 234 18.22 -4.16 44.54
C GLN A 234 19.48 -3.30 44.59
N ILE A 235 19.42 -2.09 45.15
CA ILE A 235 20.62 -1.31 45.51
C ILE A 235 20.63 -1.11 47.03
N LYS A 236 20.71 -2.23 47.76
CA LYS A 236 21.17 -2.30 49.15
C LYS A 236 21.33 -3.78 49.52
N ASN A 237 22.50 -4.33 49.20
CA ASN A 237 23.39 -5.07 50.11
C ASN A 237 24.64 -5.51 49.36
#